data_AF-A0A7J8SPJ1-F1
#
_entry.id   AF-A0A7J8SPJ1-F1
#
_cell.length_a   1.000
_cell.length_b   1.000
_cell.length_c   1.000
_cell.angle_alpha   90.00
_cell.angle_beta   90.00
_cell.angle_gamma   90.00
#
_symmetry.space_group_name_H-M   'P 1'
#
loop_
_entity.id
_entity.type
_entity.pdbx_description
1 polymer ?
#
loop_
_entity_poly.entity_id
_entity_poly.type
_entity_poly.pdbx_seq_one_letter_code
_entity_poly.pdbx_strand_id
1 'polypeptide(L)'
;MVATSGGQKAVIIPHSAGALFFLHFMKWVEAPPPMGGGGGPYWCSKHIKAVVNIAAPFLGVPKAIPLFLSAESKDISLVRAIAPGFLENDIFQPQILQHVMRLSHSWDSTVSMIPRGGDTIWGSLDWSPEEGYSCDQKREMKNSTRVTNPARAKSAISLTRSANFGRIVSFGKDVAEAPSNDIDRIDFKGAVKGHRAENRTCRDLWAEYHGMGFEGTKAVADYKTYTAESIVELLHFVAPKMMARCTAHFSHGIADNMDDPKYKHYKYWSNPLETTLPNAPEMEIFSFYGTGLPTERSYVYKLSSTAECHIPFQIDSSANDEETCLKGGAYSVDGDGTVPVLSAGFMCAKAWHGKTKFNPSGIRTYVREYRHSPPTTLLEGCGTLNCAHVDIMRNFAVIEDVIRIAAGASGEELGGNRVHSNIFKWSEKINLQL
;
A
#
# COMPACT_ATOMS: atom_id res chain seq x y z
N MET A 1 -7.40 17.63 26.66
CA MET A 1 -8.39 16.59 26.32
C MET A 1 -8.74 15.71 27.51
N VAL A 2 -7.82 14.88 28.04
CA VAL A 2 -8.13 14.01 29.21
C VAL A 2 -8.49 14.80 30.47
N ALA A 3 -7.76 15.87 30.77
CA ALA A 3 -8.07 16.75 31.91
C ALA A 3 -9.44 17.45 31.76
N THR A 4 -9.87 17.72 30.54
CA THR A 4 -11.13 18.39 30.22
C THR A 4 -12.31 17.40 30.09
N SER A 5 -12.05 16.10 29.96
CA SER A 5 -13.06 15.03 29.87
C SER A 5 -13.31 14.34 31.22
N GLY A 6 -12.96 14.96 32.34
CA GLY A 6 -13.12 14.37 33.67
C GLY A 6 -12.24 13.14 33.91
N GLY A 7 -11.08 13.05 33.24
CA GLY A 7 -10.14 11.94 33.37
C GLY A 7 -10.38 10.78 32.40
N GLN A 8 -11.37 10.87 31.51
CA GLN A 8 -11.64 9.82 30.52
C GLN A 8 -10.54 9.76 29.45
N LYS A 9 -10.02 8.56 29.18
CA LYS A 9 -9.03 8.29 28.13
C LYS A 9 -9.62 8.61 26.74
N ALA A 10 -8.77 9.06 25.81
CA ALA A 10 -9.20 9.47 24.48
C ALA A 10 -9.34 8.28 23.51
N VAL A 11 -10.29 8.37 22.58
CA VAL A 11 -10.35 7.51 21.38
C VAL A 11 -9.78 8.28 20.21
N ILE A 12 -8.79 7.70 19.53
CA ILE A 12 -8.07 8.36 18.44
C ILE A 12 -8.44 7.68 17.12
N ILE A 13 -8.81 8.46 16.11
CA ILE A 13 -9.35 7.95 14.85
C ILE A 13 -8.49 8.45 13.68
N PRO A 14 -7.28 7.91 13.50
CA PRO A 14 -6.47 8.27 12.34
C PRO A 14 -7.02 7.62 11.07
N HIS A 15 -7.04 8.37 9.98
CA HIS A 15 -7.44 7.90 8.65
C HIS A 15 -6.24 7.88 7.69
N SER A 16 -6.18 6.86 6.83
CA SER A 16 -5.18 6.72 5.78
C SER A 16 -3.75 6.86 6.32
N ALA A 17 -2.87 7.61 5.65
CA ALA A 17 -1.49 7.89 6.08
C ALA A 17 -1.41 8.49 7.50
N GLY A 18 -2.49 9.12 8.00
CA GLY A 18 -2.61 9.59 9.38
C GLY A 18 -2.31 8.51 10.43
N ALA A 19 -2.59 7.24 10.13
CA ALA A 19 -2.27 6.12 11.04
C ALA A 19 -0.76 5.91 11.19
N LEU A 20 0.03 6.13 10.14
CA LEU A 20 1.49 6.04 10.20
C LEU A 20 2.08 7.19 11.04
N PHE A 21 1.52 8.39 10.90
CA PHE A 21 1.90 9.53 11.74
C PHE A 21 1.51 9.31 13.20
N PHE A 22 0.34 8.71 13.45
CA PHE A 22 -0.08 8.43 14.82
C PHE A 22 0.76 7.33 15.47
N LEU A 23 1.16 6.30 14.72
CA LEU A 23 2.14 5.30 15.18
C LEU A 23 3.47 5.97 15.59
N HIS A 24 3.97 6.87 14.74
CA HIS A 24 5.15 7.66 15.06
C HIS A 24 4.95 8.50 16.32
N PHE A 25 3.80 9.18 16.45
CA PHE A 25 3.48 10.00 17.62
C PHE A 25 3.47 9.18 18.91
N MET A 26 2.89 7.98 18.92
CA MET A 26 2.87 7.12 20.10
C MET A 26 4.29 6.78 20.58
N LYS A 27 5.25 6.58 19.66
CA LYS A 27 6.65 6.40 20.03
C LYS A 27 7.34 7.68 20.46
N TRP A 28 7.11 8.75 19.72
CA TRP A 28 7.69 10.05 20.02
C TRP A 28 7.30 10.52 21.42
N VAL A 29 6.03 10.42 21.81
CA VAL A 29 5.57 10.89 23.12
C VAL A 29 6.15 10.08 24.28
N GLU A 30 6.40 8.79 24.10
CA GLU A 30 7.02 7.93 25.13
C GLU A 30 8.54 8.12 25.24
N ALA A 31 9.20 8.45 24.13
CA ALA A 31 10.65 8.61 24.08
C ALA A 31 11.12 9.87 24.83
N PRO A 32 12.28 9.81 25.52
CA PRO A 32 12.82 10.96 26.26
C PRO A 32 13.37 12.05 25.32
N PRO A 33 13.38 13.33 25.75
CA PRO A 33 14.06 14.39 25.02
C PRO A 33 15.57 14.13 24.91
N PRO A 34 16.26 14.60 23.85
CA PRO A 34 15.74 15.46 22.78
C PRO A 34 15.09 14.70 21.62
N MET A 35 15.11 13.35 21.63
CA MET A 35 14.61 12.54 20.52
C MET A 35 13.07 12.46 20.49
N GLY A 36 12.45 12.45 21.67
CA GLY A 36 11.00 12.36 21.86
C GLY A 36 10.42 13.50 22.69
N GLY A 37 9.13 13.39 22.98
CA GLY A 37 8.31 14.37 23.71
C GLY A 37 8.37 14.24 25.23
N GLY A 38 8.96 13.16 25.78
CA GLY A 38 9.19 13.02 27.23
C GLY A 38 7.94 12.79 28.08
N GLY A 39 6.85 12.29 27.50
CA GLY A 39 5.63 11.90 28.22
C GLY A 39 5.79 10.65 29.09
N GLY A 40 6.86 9.87 28.85
CA GLY A 40 7.20 8.66 29.60
C GLY A 40 6.57 7.37 29.05
N PRO A 41 7.06 6.20 29.45
CA PRO A 41 6.73 4.90 28.83
C PRO A 41 5.30 4.40 29.07
N TYR A 42 4.52 5.09 29.90
CA TYR A 42 3.14 4.74 30.22
C TYR A 42 2.15 5.82 29.73
N TRP A 43 2.61 6.78 28.93
CA TRP A 43 1.78 7.89 28.47
C TRP A 43 0.57 7.39 27.68
N CYS A 44 0.79 6.50 26.71
CA CYS A 44 -0.28 5.91 25.91
C CYS A 44 -1.30 5.17 26.79
N SER A 45 -0.83 4.34 27.72
CA SER A 45 -1.69 3.59 28.66
C SER A 45 -2.58 4.49 29.51
N LYS A 46 -2.05 5.64 29.94
CA LYS A 46 -2.76 6.61 30.78
C LYS A 46 -3.78 7.45 30.00
N HIS A 47 -3.52 7.73 28.72
CA HIS A 47 -4.25 8.75 27.98
C HIS A 47 -5.10 8.24 26.82
N ILE A 48 -4.87 7.03 26.33
CA ILE A 48 -5.55 6.47 25.15
C ILE A 48 -6.35 5.25 25.57
N LYS A 49 -7.64 5.25 25.22
CA LYS A 49 -8.54 4.10 25.35
C LYS A 49 -8.36 3.18 24.16
N ALA A 50 -8.52 3.75 22.97
CA ALA A 50 -8.53 2.99 21.74
C ALA A 50 -7.98 3.81 20.57
N VAL A 51 -7.37 3.12 19.61
CA VAL A 51 -6.95 3.69 18.32
C VAL A 51 -7.73 3.00 17.22
N VAL A 52 -8.58 3.74 16.52
CA VAL A 52 -9.41 3.25 15.42
C VAL A 52 -8.79 3.69 14.10
N ASN A 53 -7.91 2.86 13.56
CA ASN A 53 -7.22 3.14 12.31
C ASN A 53 -8.16 2.85 11.14
N ILE A 54 -8.58 3.89 10.42
CA ILE A 54 -9.47 3.77 9.26
C ILE A 54 -8.62 3.78 7.98
N ALA A 55 -8.70 2.72 7.19
CA ALA A 55 -8.02 2.56 5.91
C ALA A 55 -6.50 2.81 5.97
N ALA A 56 -5.84 2.36 7.04
CA ALA A 56 -4.43 2.62 7.29
C ALA A 56 -3.50 1.84 6.35
N PRO A 57 -2.61 2.48 5.59
CA PRO A 57 -1.63 1.78 4.74
C PRO A 57 -0.39 1.39 5.55
N PHE A 58 -0.54 0.50 6.55
CA PHE A 58 0.55 0.16 7.47
C PHE A 58 1.82 -0.33 6.77
N LEU A 59 1.64 -1.10 5.71
CA LEU A 59 2.72 -1.68 4.92
C LEU A 59 3.06 -0.84 3.68
N GLY A 60 2.46 0.34 3.50
CA GLY A 60 2.56 1.13 2.27
C GLY A 60 1.54 0.72 1.21
N VAL A 61 1.59 1.36 0.03
CA VAL A 61 0.69 1.08 -1.09
C VAL A 61 1.47 0.92 -2.40
N PRO A 62 1.26 -0.16 -3.17
CA PRO A 62 1.88 -0.32 -4.49
C PRO A 62 1.57 0.86 -5.44
N LYS A 63 0.41 1.49 -5.26
CA LYS A 63 -0.02 2.70 -5.97
C LYS A 63 0.93 3.90 -5.88
N ALA A 64 1.80 3.95 -4.88
CA ALA A 64 2.82 4.98 -4.80
C ALA A 64 3.89 4.83 -5.90
N ILE A 65 4.17 3.61 -6.35
CA ILE A 65 5.28 3.31 -7.27
C ILE A 65 5.13 4.01 -8.63
N PRO A 66 3.97 3.94 -9.32
CA PRO A 66 3.81 4.65 -10.58
C PRO A 66 3.99 6.16 -10.50
N LEU A 67 3.69 6.76 -9.35
CA LEU A 67 3.87 8.18 -9.15
C LEU A 67 5.36 8.58 -9.23
N PHE A 68 6.27 7.69 -8.82
CA PHE A 68 7.72 7.91 -8.90
C PHE A 68 8.34 7.47 -10.23
N LEU A 69 7.75 6.48 -10.90
CA LEU A 69 8.30 5.89 -12.12
C LEU A 69 7.81 6.52 -13.41
N SER A 70 6.49 6.77 -13.52
CA SER A 70 5.89 7.32 -14.75
C SER A 70 5.06 8.57 -14.52
N ALA A 71 4.82 8.96 -13.26
CA ALA A 71 3.81 9.95 -12.90
C ALA A 71 2.42 9.59 -13.43
N GLU A 72 2.12 8.28 -13.59
CA GLU A 72 0.82 7.77 -14.02
C GLU A 72 0.16 7.01 -12.86
N SER A 73 -0.54 7.72 -11.96
CA SER A 73 -1.46 7.04 -11.03
C SER A 73 -2.85 6.98 -11.67
N LYS A 74 -3.64 5.92 -11.36
CA LYS A 74 -5.06 5.91 -11.76
C LYS A 74 -5.82 7.12 -11.23
N ASP A 75 -5.39 7.75 -10.13
CA ASP A 75 -5.99 8.98 -9.62
C ASP A 75 -5.67 10.22 -10.46
N ILE A 76 -4.73 10.16 -11.40
CA ILE A 76 -4.61 11.19 -12.46
C ILE A 76 -5.75 11.06 -13.47
N SER A 77 -6.56 9.99 -13.44
CA SER A 77 -7.89 10.01 -14.05
C SER A 77 -8.81 11.05 -13.39
N LEU A 78 -8.60 11.40 -12.11
CA LEU A 78 -9.30 12.51 -11.45
C LEU A 78 -8.83 13.85 -12.01
N VAL A 79 -7.54 14.02 -12.31
CA VAL A 79 -7.03 15.20 -13.04
C VAL A 79 -7.60 15.24 -14.46
N ARG A 80 -7.71 14.08 -15.15
CA ARG A 80 -8.42 13.94 -16.43
C ARG A 80 -9.92 14.24 -16.32
N ALA A 81 -10.54 13.95 -15.17
CA ALA A 81 -11.98 14.15 -14.92
C ALA A 81 -12.33 15.57 -14.43
N ILE A 82 -11.43 16.25 -13.72
CA ILE A 82 -11.58 17.65 -13.31
C ILE A 82 -11.34 18.59 -14.50
N ALA A 83 -10.56 18.15 -15.49
CA ALA A 83 -10.28 18.91 -16.71
C ALA A 83 -10.46 18.04 -17.98
N PRO A 84 -11.70 17.63 -18.30
CA PRO A 84 -12.00 16.89 -19.53
C PRO A 84 -11.70 17.81 -20.73
N GLY A 85 -10.66 17.47 -21.49
CA GLY A 85 -10.12 18.28 -22.60
C GLY A 85 -8.75 18.93 -22.35
N PHE A 86 -8.23 18.92 -21.12
CA PHE A 86 -6.92 19.53 -20.80
C PHE A 86 -5.73 18.59 -21.04
N LEU A 87 -5.99 17.27 -21.09
CA LEU A 87 -5.02 16.22 -21.43
C LEU A 87 -5.29 15.58 -22.81
N GLU A 88 -6.31 16.02 -23.54
CA GLU A 88 -6.58 15.59 -24.93
C GLU A 88 -5.73 16.36 -25.97
N ASN A 89 -4.98 17.38 -25.51
CA ASN A 89 -3.93 17.99 -26.31
C ASN A 89 -2.62 17.25 -26.03
N ASP A 90 -2.30 16.26 -26.88
CA ASP A 90 -1.05 15.46 -26.86
C ASP A 90 0.23 16.32 -26.72
N ILE A 91 0.14 17.61 -27.05
CA ILE A 91 1.24 18.58 -27.05
C ILE A 91 1.69 18.97 -25.63
N PHE A 92 0.81 18.98 -24.61
CA PHE A 92 1.15 19.44 -23.25
C PHE A 92 1.28 18.32 -22.22
N GLN A 93 0.79 17.11 -22.55
CA GLN A 93 0.83 15.94 -21.67
C GLN A 93 2.25 15.60 -21.15
N PRO A 94 3.32 15.64 -21.96
CA PRO A 94 4.64 15.25 -21.47
C PRO A 94 5.26 16.26 -20.49
N GLN A 95 5.00 17.56 -20.68
CA GLN A 95 5.47 18.61 -19.77
C GLN A 95 4.72 18.54 -18.43
N ILE A 96 3.42 18.26 -18.46
CA ILE A 96 2.60 18.09 -17.24
C ILE A 96 3.11 16.90 -16.43
N LEU A 97 3.35 15.74 -17.06
CA LEU A 97 3.84 14.56 -16.35
C LEU A 97 5.21 14.79 -15.69
N GLN A 98 6.09 15.56 -16.32
CA GLN A 98 7.37 15.96 -15.70
C GLN A 98 7.18 16.83 -14.46
N HIS A 99 6.25 17.79 -14.50
CA HIS A 99 5.92 18.60 -13.33
C HIS A 99 5.29 17.76 -12.21
N VAL A 100 4.36 16.86 -12.55
CA VAL A 100 3.75 15.92 -11.59
C VAL A 100 4.81 15.03 -10.98
N MET A 101 5.75 14.50 -11.78
CA MET A 101 6.86 13.70 -11.27
C MET A 101 7.73 14.51 -10.31
N ARG A 102 8.10 15.74 -10.68
CA ARG A 102 8.91 16.63 -9.81
C ARG A 102 8.21 16.92 -8.48
N LEU A 103 6.91 17.20 -8.51
CA LEU A 103 6.11 17.40 -7.29
C LEU A 103 6.09 16.12 -6.45
N SER A 104 5.83 14.99 -7.08
CA SER A 104 5.76 13.68 -6.41
C SER A 104 7.08 13.28 -5.78
N HIS A 105 8.20 13.56 -6.46
CA HIS A 105 9.55 13.38 -5.93
C HIS A 105 9.91 14.35 -4.81
N SER A 106 9.10 15.39 -4.56
CA SER A 106 9.25 16.32 -3.44
C SER A 106 8.26 16.08 -2.29
N TRP A 107 7.22 15.27 -2.50
CA TRP A 107 6.21 14.95 -1.50
C TRP A 107 6.62 13.75 -0.66
N ASP A 108 7.26 14.04 0.47
CA ASP A 108 7.72 13.01 1.41
C ASP A 108 6.57 12.18 2.02
N SER A 109 5.33 12.70 1.99
CA SER A 109 4.12 11.94 2.35
C SER A 109 3.90 10.73 1.45
N THR A 110 4.07 10.87 0.13
CA THR A 110 3.97 9.74 -0.81
C THR A 110 5.09 8.75 -0.58
N VAL A 111 6.31 9.26 -0.36
CA VAL A 111 7.50 8.46 -0.11
C VAL A 111 7.36 7.61 1.16
N SER A 112 6.67 8.12 2.18
CA SER A 112 6.38 7.37 3.41
C SER A 112 5.52 6.11 3.18
N MET A 113 4.83 6.02 2.03
CA MET A 113 3.92 4.94 1.67
C MET A 113 4.52 3.96 0.65
N ILE A 114 5.83 4.01 0.39
CA ILE A 114 6.53 2.96 -0.35
C ILE A 114 6.30 1.62 0.38
N PRO A 115 6.04 0.51 -0.35
CA PRO A 115 5.89 -0.82 0.24
C PRO A 115 7.01 -1.17 1.23
N ARG A 116 6.62 -1.64 2.42
CA ARG A 116 7.52 -1.99 3.53
C ARG A 116 7.52 -3.49 3.77
N GLY A 117 8.64 -3.99 4.25
CA GLY A 117 8.84 -5.40 4.58
C GLY A 117 9.32 -6.26 3.40
N GLY A 118 9.62 -5.64 2.25
CA GLY A 118 10.21 -6.29 1.10
C GLY A 118 9.48 -7.56 0.67
N ASP A 119 10.26 -8.52 0.19
CA ASP A 119 9.75 -9.76 -0.41
C ASP A 119 9.09 -10.69 0.62
N THR A 120 9.46 -10.56 1.91
CA THR A 120 8.82 -11.30 3.01
C THR A 120 7.34 -10.97 3.14
N ILE A 121 6.95 -9.71 2.94
CA ILE A 121 5.56 -9.26 3.10
C ILE A 121 4.80 -9.29 1.77
N TRP A 122 5.40 -8.74 0.72
CA TRP A 122 4.72 -8.50 -0.55
C TRP A 122 4.89 -9.64 -1.55
N GLY A 123 5.67 -10.66 -1.22
CA GLY A 123 5.98 -11.76 -2.13
C GLY A 123 7.22 -11.49 -2.98
N SER A 124 7.66 -12.53 -3.68
CA SER A 124 8.82 -12.50 -4.57
C SER A 124 8.38 -12.80 -6.02
N LEU A 125 9.28 -13.28 -6.88
CA LEU A 125 8.95 -13.57 -8.27
C LEU A 125 7.88 -14.65 -8.46
N ASP A 126 7.82 -15.62 -7.54
CA ASP A 126 7.04 -16.86 -7.69
C ASP A 126 5.97 -17.07 -6.63
N TRP A 127 5.87 -16.16 -5.66
CA TRP A 127 4.87 -16.28 -4.61
C TRP A 127 4.36 -14.91 -4.18
N SER A 128 3.11 -14.88 -3.70
CA SER A 128 2.54 -13.73 -3.01
C SER A 128 1.45 -14.19 -2.04
N PRO A 129 1.15 -13.43 -0.97
CA PRO A 129 0.07 -13.77 -0.05
C PRO A 129 -1.27 -13.97 -0.77
N GLU A 130 -1.55 -13.09 -1.74
CA GLU A 130 -2.81 -13.06 -2.49
C GLU A 130 -2.90 -14.09 -3.62
N GLU A 131 -1.92 -14.99 -3.77
CA GLU A 131 -1.95 -16.06 -4.76
C GLU A 131 -3.26 -16.87 -4.68
N GLY A 132 -3.91 -17.05 -5.83
CA GLY A 132 -5.24 -17.65 -5.97
C GLY A 132 -6.40 -16.66 -5.81
N TYR A 133 -6.14 -15.36 -5.64
CA TYR A 133 -7.18 -14.34 -5.68
C TYR A 133 -7.86 -14.28 -7.06
N SER A 134 -9.19 -14.20 -7.05
CA SER A 134 -10.02 -14.05 -8.24
C SER A 134 -10.87 -12.79 -8.13
N CYS A 135 -10.84 -11.95 -9.16
CA CYS A 135 -11.65 -10.72 -9.28
C CYS A 135 -13.12 -11.01 -9.64
N ASP A 136 -13.48 -12.26 -9.93
CA ASP A 136 -14.81 -12.66 -10.41
C ASP A 136 -15.82 -12.96 -9.28
N GLN A 137 -15.46 -12.74 -8.01
CA GLN A 137 -16.32 -13.01 -6.85
C GLN A 137 -17.66 -12.21 -6.85
N LYS A 138 -17.86 -11.27 -7.78
CA LYS A 138 -19.17 -10.64 -8.03
C LYS A 138 -20.17 -11.53 -8.80
N ARG A 139 -19.72 -12.58 -9.51
CA ARG A 139 -20.61 -13.50 -10.25
C ARG A 139 -21.23 -14.60 -9.38
N GLU A 140 -20.55 -15.05 -8.33
CA GLU A 140 -21.02 -16.19 -7.54
C GLU A 140 -22.30 -15.90 -6.73
N MET A 141 -22.52 -14.67 -6.24
CA MET A 141 -23.74 -14.35 -5.48
C MET A 141 -25.01 -14.24 -6.34
N LYS A 142 -24.91 -14.18 -7.69
CA LYS A 142 -26.09 -14.20 -8.57
C LYS A 142 -26.47 -15.62 -9.05
N ASN A 143 -25.56 -16.59 -8.94
CA ASN A 143 -25.76 -17.94 -9.47
C ASN A 143 -26.15 -19.00 -8.42
N SER A 144 -26.29 -18.62 -7.14
CA SER A 144 -26.65 -19.54 -6.04
C SER A 144 -28.07 -20.14 -6.13
N THR A 145 -28.80 -19.96 -7.23
CA THR A 145 -30.10 -20.61 -7.49
C THR A 145 -30.03 -21.84 -8.41
N ARG A 146 -28.84 -22.33 -8.78
CA ARG A 146 -28.73 -23.64 -9.46
C ARG A 146 -27.88 -24.62 -8.68
N VAL A 147 -28.57 -25.55 -8.01
CA VAL A 147 -28.02 -26.80 -7.48
C VAL A 147 -27.20 -27.47 -8.57
N THR A 148 -25.89 -27.55 -8.38
CA THR A 148 -25.00 -28.37 -9.22
C THR A 148 -24.35 -29.45 -8.35
N ASN A 149 -24.47 -30.68 -8.81
CA ASN A 149 -24.05 -31.90 -8.13
C ASN A 149 -22.58 -31.84 -7.64
N PRO A 150 -22.30 -32.23 -6.38
CA PRO A 150 -20.96 -32.14 -5.77
C PRO A 150 -19.93 -33.13 -6.34
N ALA A 151 -20.33 -34.02 -7.26
CA ALA A 151 -19.46 -35.02 -7.87
C ALA A 151 -18.63 -34.52 -9.07
N ARG A 152 -18.93 -33.33 -9.62
CA ARG A 152 -18.19 -32.75 -10.77
C ARG A 152 -17.19 -31.65 -10.38
N ALA A 153 -17.17 -31.23 -9.12
CA ALA A 153 -16.25 -30.22 -8.59
C ALA A 153 -14.84 -30.76 -8.30
N LYS A 154 -14.62 -32.08 -8.38
CA LYS A 154 -13.33 -32.73 -8.10
C LYS A 154 -12.46 -33.03 -9.33
N SER A 155 -12.92 -32.71 -10.55
CA SER A 155 -12.16 -32.98 -11.79
C SER A 155 -11.86 -31.72 -12.62
N ALA A 156 -11.96 -30.54 -12.02
CA ALA A 156 -11.59 -29.28 -12.65
C ALA A 156 -10.69 -28.47 -11.70
N ILE A 157 -9.60 -29.08 -11.26
CA ILE A 157 -8.36 -28.31 -11.04
C ILE A 157 -7.85 -27.99 -12.45
N SER A 158 -8.58 -27.11 -13.14
CA SER A 158 -7.96 -26.32 -14.20
C SER A 158 -6.86 -25.54 -13.49
N LEU A 159 -5.62 -25.62 -13.96
CA LEU A 159 -4.58 -24.68 -13.55
C LEU A 159 -5.06 -23.28 -13.92
N THR A 160 -5.87 -22.67 -13.07
CA THR A 160 -6.28 -21.28 -13.23
C THR A 160 -5.01 -20.46 -13.13
N ARG A 161 -4.65 -19.82 -14.24
CA ARG A 161 -3.47 -18.97 -14.34
C ARG A 161 -3.55 -17.92 -13.24
N SER A 162 -2.64 -17.97 -12.28
CA SER A 162 -2.59 -17.01 -11.18
C SER A 162 -1.65 -15.87 -11.52
N ALA A 163 -2.04 -14.64 -11.20
CA ALA A 163 -1.16 -13.49 -11.34
C ALA A 163 0.02 -13.57 -10.35
N ASN A 164 1.21 -13.18 -10.81
CA ASN A 164 2.40 -13.07 -9.96
C ASN A 164 2.43 -11.70 -9.25
N PHE A 165 1.59 -11.51 -8.24
CA PHE A 165 1.46 -10.22 -7.54
C PHE A 165 2.74 -9.77 -6.82
N GLY A 166 3.67 -10.67 -6.50
CA GLY A 166 4.95 -10.31 -5.89
C GLY A 166 5.89 -9.51 -6.81
N ARG A 167 5.64 -9.56 -8.13
CA ARG A 167 6.31 -8.72 -9.14
C ARG A 167 5.65 -7.35 -9.20
N ILE A 168 6.00 -6.46 -8.26
CA ILE A 168 5.44 -5.09 -8.13
C ILE A 168 5.49 -4.31 -9.46
N VAL A 169 6.60 -4.41 -10.21
CA VAL A 169 6.74 -3.85 -11.56
C VAL A 169 7.32 -4.92 -12.49
N SER A 170 6.73 -5.09 -13.66
CA SER A 170 7.25 -5.96 -14.73
C SER A 170 7.30 -5.19 -16.05
N PHE A 171 8.44 -5.21 -16.75
CA PHE A 171 8.60 -4.62 -18.08
C PHE A 171 8.20 -5.64 -19.14
N GLY A 172 6.97 -5.54 -19.65
CA GLY A 172 6.37 -6.48 -20.60
C GLY A 172 5.32 -7.39 -19.96
N LYS A 173 4.21 -7.63 -20.67
CA LYS A 173 3.14 -8.54 -20.23
C LYS A 173 3.62 -10.00 -20.25
N ASP A 174 4.35 -10.36 -21.29
CA ASP A 174 5.05 -11.64 -21.44
C ASP A 174 5.95 -11.93 -20.23
N VAL A 175 6.73 -10.94 -19.80
CA VAL A 175 7.58 -11.03 -18.61
C VAL A 175 6.77 -11.16 -17.32
N ALA A 176 5.67 -10.41 -17.18
CA ALA A 176 4.82 -10.49 -16.00
C ALA A 176 4.20 -11.90 -15.80
N GLU A 177 3.98 -12.62 -16.90
CA GLU A 177 3.32 -13.91 -16.94
C GLU A 177 4.30 -15.10 -17.08
N ALA A 178 5.55 -14.86 -17.47
CA ALA A 178 6.56 -15.89 -17.65
C ALA A 178 6.91 -16.60 -16.33
N PRO A 179 7.25 -17.91 -16.36
CA PRO A 179 7.93 -18.58 -15.26
C PRO A 179 9.22 -17.84 -14.87
N SER A 180 9.57 -17.78 -13.58
CA SER A 180 10.77 -17.04 -13.14
C SER A 180 12.07 -17.51 -13.79
N ASN A 181 12.18 -18.82 -14.08
CA ASN A 181 13.34 -19.42 -14.75
C ASN A 181 13.55 -18.90 -16.18
N ASP A 182 12.52 -18.35 -16.81
CA ASP A 182 12.57 -17.85 -18.19
C ASP A 182 12.84 -16.33 -18.24
N ILE A 183 13.03 -15.69 -17.08
CA ILE A 183 13.25 -14.25 -16.97
C ILE A 183 14.73 -13.99 -16.78
N ASP A 184 15.43 -13.66 -17.86
CA ASP A 184 16.80 -13.19 -17.82
C ASP A 184 16.86 -11.76 -17.25
N ARG A 185 17.36 -11.64 -16.01
CA ARG A 185 17.49 -10.36 -15.30
C ARG A 185 18.94 -9.88 -15.36
N ILE A 186 19.17 -8.76 -16.03
CA ILE A 186 20.48 -8.12 -16.09
C ILE A 186 20.56 -7.05 -14.99
N ASP A 187 21.53 -7.14 -14.08
CA ASP A 187 21.66 -6.21 -12.97
C ASP A 187 21.94 -4.77 -13.45
N PHE A 188 21.12 -3.83 -12.97
CA PHE A 188 21.20 -2.42 -13.33
C PHE A 188 22.11 -1.62 -12.39
N LYS A 189 22.50 -2.15 -11.21
CA LYS A 189 23.25 -1.41 -10.19
C LYS A 189 24.63 -0.93 -10.68
N GLY A 190 25.26 -1.71 -11.57
CA GLY A 190 26.54 -1.39 -12.19
C GLY A 190 26.43 -0.61 -13.50
N ALA A 191 25.22 -0.31 -13.97
CA ALA A 191 25.04 0.35 -15.26
C ALA A 191 25.58 1.79 -15.20
N VAL A 192 26.53 2.11 -16.08
CA VAL A 192 27.02 3.48 -16.24
C VAL A 192 25.88 4.32 -16.81
N LYS A 193 25.45 5.32 -16.05
CA LYS A 193 24.48 6.31 -16.53
C LYS A 193 25.12 7.02 -17.73
N GLY A 194 24.58 6.71 -18.92
CA GLY A 194 25.20 7.04 -20.21
C GLY A 194 25.23 8.54 -20.57
N HIS A 195 25.76 8.87 -21.75
CA HIS A 195 25.90 10.24 -22.23
C HIS A 195 24.56 10.98 -22.41
N ARG A 196 24.59 12.28 -22.09
CA ARG A 196 23.51 13.23 -22.34
C ARG A 196 23.39 13.45 -23.84
N ALA A 197 22.17 13.53 -24.36
CA ALA A 197 21.99 14.25 -25.61
C ALA A 197 22.24 15.73 -25.34
N GLU A 198 23.28 16.31 -25.95
CA GLU A 198 23.55 17.74 -25.92
C GLU A 198 22.51 18.49 -26.78
N ASN A 199 21.26 18.57 -26.32
CA ASN A 199 20.23 19.36 -27.00
C ASN A 199 19.63 20.41 -26.06
N ARG A 200 19.94 21.69 -26.35
CA ARG A 200 19.53 22.89 -25.60
C ARG A 200 18.01 23.15 -25.61
N THR A 201 17.21 22.32 -26.29
CA THR A 201 15.78 22.49 -26.47
C THR A 201 14.94 22.03 -25.27
N CYS A 202 15.51 21.26 -24.36
CA CYS A 202 14.82 20.84 -23.14
C CYS A 202 15.13 21.82 -22.02
N ARG A 203 14.39 22.93 -22.04
CA ARG A 203 14.43 23.98 -21.02
C ARG A 203 14.42 23.36 -19.62
N ASP A 204 15.47 23.63 -18.85
CA ASP A 204 15.66 23.57 -17.39
C ASP A 204 14.56 22.92 -16.51
N LEU A 205 14.08 21.74 -16.89
CA LEU A 205 13.18 20.90 -16.10
C LEU A 205 13.99 19.70 -15.62
N TRP A 206 14.82 19.98 -14.62
CA TRP A 206 15.65 19.03 -13.89
C TRP A 206 14.79 17.90 -13.27
N ALA A 207 14.51 16.85 -14.03
CA ALA A 207 14.17 15.55 -13.47
C ALA A 207 15.47 14.72 -13.35
N GLU A 208 15.71 14.08 -12.20
CA GLU A 208 16.89 13.23 -11.95
C GLU A 208 17.09 12.13 -13.01
N TYR A 209 15.99 11.76 -13.68
CA TYR A 209 15.93 10.91 -14.87
C TYR A 209 16.81 11.36 -16.04
N HIS A 210 16.99 12.66 -16.26
CA HIS A 210 17.90 13.16 -17.32
C HIS A 210 19.36 12.80 -17.03
N GLY A 211 19.69 12.53 -15.76
CA GLY A 211 21.00 12.02 -15.35
C GLY A 211 21.17 10.51 -15.55
N MET A 212 20.10 9.75 -15.86
CA MET A 212 20.14 8.29 -16.05
C MET A 212 20.62 7.87 -17.44
N GLY A 213 20.32 8.70 -18.46
CA GLY A 213 20.69 8.43 -19.86
C GLY A 213 19.97 7.22 -20.46
N PHE A 214 20.21 6.98 -21.75
CA PHE A 214 19.63 5.85 -22.48
C PHE A 214 20.08 4.49 -21.92
N GLU A 215 21.38 4.34 -21.65
CA GLU A 215 21.93 3.09 -21.09
C GLU A 215 21.35 2.74 -19.72
N GLY A 216 21.18 3.74 -18.83
CA GLY A 216 20.55 3.50 -17.53
C GLY A 216 19.06 3.16 -17.66
N THR A 217 18.36 3.80 -18.60
CA THR A 217 16.96 3.49 -18.93
C THR A 217 16.81 2.05 -19.41
N LYS A 218 17.69 1.65 -20.33
CA LYS A 218 17.71 0.30 -20.88
C LYS A 218 18.04 -0.72 -19.79
N ALA A 219 19.03 -0.45 -18.94
CA ALA A 219 19.39 -1.33 -17.83
C ALA A 219 18.21 -1.56 -16.86
N VAL A 220 17.42 -0.52 -16.55
CA VAL A 220 16.21 -0.67 -15.74
C VAL A 220 15.18 -1.59 -16.42
N ALA A 221 14.93 -1.40 -17.72
CA ALA A 221 14.02 -2.25 -18.46
C ALA A 221 14.54 -3.70 -18.62
N ASP A 222 15.85 -3.88 -18.75
CA ASP A 222 16.51 -5.18 -18.91
C ASP A 222 16.67 -5.96 -17.58
N TYR A 223 16.40 -5.34 -16.44
CA TYR A 223 16.19 -6.06 -15.17
C TYR A 223 14.85 -6.81 -15.14
N LYS A 224 13.94 -6.48 -16.07
CA LYS A 224 12.64 -7.12 -16.34
C LYS A 224 11.60 -7.02 -15.22
N THR A 225 11.91 -7.46 -14.01
CA THR A 225 10.94 -7.57 -12.91
C THR A 225 11.50 -7.07 -11.59
N TYR A 226 10.71 -6.27 -10.89
CA TYR A 226 11.02 -5.69 -9.59
C TYR A 226 10.01 -6.16 -8.55
N THR A 227 10.53 -6.73 -7.47
CA THR A 227 9.83 -7.09 -6.23
C THR A 227 9.78 -5.90 -5.27
N ALA A 228 9.14 -6.05 -4.11
CA ALA A 228 9.07 -4.97 -3.13
C ALA A 228 10.44 -4.62 -2.51
N GLU A 229 11.41 -5.55 -2.48
CA GLU A 229 12.78 -5.25 -2.08
C GLU A 229 13.53 -4.49 -3.19
N SER A 230 13.55 -5.05 -4.40
CA SER A 230 14.30 -4.48 -5.53
C SER A 230 13.70 -3.16 -6.06
N ILE A 231 12.42 -2.86 -5.82
CA ILE A 231 11.83 -1.56 -6.18
C ILE A 231 12.44 -0.42 -5.38
N VAL A 232 12.83 -0.64 -4.12
CA VAL A 232 13.49 0.38 -3.31
C VAL A 232 14.86 0.69 -3.91
N GLU A 233 15.58 -0.32 -4.38
CA GLU A 233 16.87 -0.16 -5.06
C GLU A 233 16.70 0.56 -6.40
N LEU A 234 15.66 0.23 -7.16
CA LEU A 234 15.31 0.95 -8.38
C LEU A 234 15.11 2.43 -8.10
N LEU A 235 14.34 2.78 -7.07
CA LEU A 235 14.10 4.18 -6.71
C LEU A 235 15.38 4.92 -6.30
N HIS A 236 16.35 4.26 -5.66
CA HIS A 236 17.66 4.86 -5.39
C HIS A 236 18.43 5.16 -6.69
N PHE A 237 18.31 4.30 -7.69
CA PHE A 237 18.93 4.50 -8.99
C PHE A 237 18.26 5.62 -9.81
N VAL A 238 16.93 5.61 -9.85
CA VAL A 238 16.10 6.50 -10.66
C VAL A 238 15.95 7.91 -10.06
N ALA A 239 15.82 8.00 -8.73
CA ALA A 239 15.53 9.24 -8.00
C ALA A 239 16.39 9.33 -6.71
N PRO A 240 17.73 9.36 -6.83
CA PRO A 240 18.64 9.33 -5.70
C PRO A 240 18.43 10.44 -4.67
N LYS A 241 18.06 11.68 -5.07
CA LYS A 241 17.89 12.75 -4.06
C LYS A 241 16.56 12.61 -3.31
N MET A 242 15.51 12.16 -4.00
CA MET A 242 14.27 11.77 -3.34
C MET A 242 14.56 10.67 -2.30
N MET A 243 15.32 9.64 -2.70
CA MET A 243 15.66 8.53 -1.80
C MET A 243 16.64 8.94 -0.68
N ALA A 244 17.51 9.92 -0.89
CA ALA A 244 18.35 10.46 0.17
C ALA A 244 17.50 11.12 1.27
N ARG A 245 16.45 11.88 0.91
CA ARG A 245 15.50 12.44 1.90
C ARG A 245 14.65 11.35 2.54
N CYS A 246 14.17 10.41 1.71
CA CYS A 246 13.41 9.26 2.15
C CYS A 246 14.13 8.49 3.26
N THR A 247 15.36 8.05 3.01
CA THR A 247 16.13 7.19 3.92
C THR A 247 16.62 7.91 5.18
N ALA A 248 16.64 9.25 5.17
CA ALA A 248 16.89 10.05 6.36
C ALA A 248 15.73 9.99 7.37
N HIS A 249 14.48 9.88 6.88
CA HIS A 249 13.28 10.02 7.71
C HIS A 249 12.39 8.78 7.78
N PHE A 250 12.53 7.85 6.85
CA PHE A 250 11.69 6.66 6.72
C PHE A 250 12.52 5.41 6.55
N SER A 251 11.86 4.30 6.83
CA SER A 251 12.44 2.96 6.76
C SER A 251 11.41 2.00 6.15
N HIS A 252 11.90 0.98 5.48
CA HIS A 252 11.10 0.05 4.67
C HIS A 252 11.42 -1.41 4.99
N GLY A 253 12.26 -1.65 6.01
CA GLY A 253 12.74 -2.97 6.37
C GLY A 253 11.83 -3.70 7.34
N ILE A 254 12.39 -4.76 7.91
CA ILE A 254 11.84 -5.56 9.01
C ILE A 254 12.91 -5.60 10.08
N ALA A 255 12.51 -5.44 11.34
CA ALA A 255 13.43 -5.60 12.45
C ALA A 255 13.67 -7.08 12.77
N ASP A 256 14.93 -7.49 12.67
CA ASP A 256 15.39 -8.80 13.14
C ASP A 256 15.32 -8.86 14.67
N ASN A 257 15.90 -7.85 15.33
CA ASN A 257 15.91 -7.69 16.78
C ASN A 257 15.36 -6.31 17.18
N MET A 258 14.19 -6.29 17.83
CA MET A 258 13.51 -5.05 18.26
C MET A 258 14.30 -4.25 19.31
N ASP A 259 15.23 -4.90 20.02
CA ASP A 259 16.04 -4.26 21.07
C ASP A 259 17.26 -3.51 20.53
N ASP A 260 17.52 -3.58 19.22
CA ASP A 260 18.61 -2.84 18.58
C ASP A 260 18.46 -1.33 18.85
N PRO A 261 19.48 -0.67 19.45
CA PRO A 261 19.43 0.76 19.78
C PRO A 261 19.07 1.66 18.59
N LYS A 262 19.32 1.23 17.34
CA LYS A 262 18.97 2.04 16.15
C LYS A 262 17.47 2.35 16.08
N TYR A 263 16.60 1.46 16.56
CA TYR A 263 15.14 1.64 16.53
C TYR A 263 14.64 2.72 17.50
N LYS A 264 15.53 3.26 18.35
CA LYS A 264 15.27 4.48 19.13
C LYS A 264 15.31 5.76 18.30
N HIS A 265 15.74 5.70 17.04
CA HIS A 265 15.75 6.85 16.14
C HIS A 265 14.38 7.04 15.46
N TYR A 266 13.92 8.28 15.33
CA TYR A 266 12.58 8.64 14.83
C TYR A 266 12.25 8.10 13.43
N LYS A 267 13.28 7.81 12.62
CA LYS A 267 13.15 7.28 11.25
C LYS A 267 12.43 5.92 11.17
N TYR A 268 12.39 5.18 12.27
CA TYR A 268 11.81 3.84 12.34
C TYR A 268 10.39 3.84 12.92
N TRP A 269 9.98 4.91 13.61
CA TRP A 269 8.76 4.90 14.41
C TRP A 269 7.46 4.91 13.60
N SER A 270 7.52 5.29 12.32
CA SER A 270 6.37 5.17 11.42
C SER A 270 6.27 3.81 10.75
N ASN A 271 7.32 2.96 10.81
CA ASN A 271 7.34 1.61 10.24
C ASN A 271 6.85 0.59 11.29
N PRO A 272 5.65 0.00 11.12
CA PRO A 272 5.10 -0.96 12.07
C PRO A 272 5.87 -2.29 12.13
N LEU A 273 6.77 -2.54 11.18
CA LEU A 273 7.68 -3.70 11.16
C LEU A 273 9.04 -3.42 11.78
N GLU A 274 9.30 -2.20 12.24
CA GLU A 274 10.55 -1.78 12.89
C GLU A 274 10.29 -1.00 14.19
N THR A 275 9.06 -1.08 14.70
CA THR A 275 8.67 -0.46 15.96
C THR A 275 7.71 -1.33 16.75
N THR A 276 7.78 -1.26 18.07
CA THR A 276 6.89 -1.99 18.98
C THR A 276 5.63 -1.19 19.28
N LEU A 277 4.52 -1.83 19.61
CA LEU A 277 3.39 -1.13 20.23
C LEU A 277 3.76 -0.64 21.64
N PRO A 278 3.08 0.41 22.17
CA PRO A 278 3.37 0.95 23.49
C PRO A 278 3.06 -0.03 24.63
N ASN A 279 3.57 0.27 25.83
CA ASN A 279 3.23 -0.52 27.02
C ASN A 279 1.85 -0.11 27.58
N ALA A 280 0.79 -0.59 26.93
CA ALA A 280 -0.59 -0.19 27.22
C ALA A 280 -1.58 -1.37 27.12
N PRO A 281 -1.50 -2.39 28.00
CA PRO A 281 -2.29 -3.62 27.86
C PRO A 281 -3.81 -3.41 27.92
N GLU A 282 -4.29 -2.32 28.53
CA GLU A 282 -5.72 -1.97 28.56
C GLU A 282 -6.21 -1.26 27.29
N MET A 283 -5.30 -0.73 26.47
CA MET A 283 -5.62 -0.05 25.23
C MET A 283 -6.08 -1.08 24.17
N GLU A 284 -6.93 -0.65 23.26
CA GLU A 284 -7.36 -1.45 22.11
C GLU A 284 -6.94 -0.79 20.79
N ILE A 285 -6.55 -1.59 19.81
CA ILE A 285 -6.22 -1.11 18.46
C ILE A 285 -7.15 -1.80 17.45
N PHE A 286 -7.79 -0.99 16.62
CA PHE A 286 -8.68 -1.45 15.58
C PHE A 286 -8.11 -1.11 14.20
N SER A 287 -8.20 -2.07 13.27
CA SER A 287 -8.03 -1.84 11.83
C SER A 287 -9.40 -1.89 11.16
N PHE A 288 -9.93 -0.72 10.80
CA PHE A 288 -11.17 -0.55 10.07
C PHE A 288 -10.83 -0.29 8.61
N TYR A 289 -11.30 -1.12 7.67
CA TYR A 289 -11.03 -0.88 6.25
C TYR A 289 -12.08 -1.48 5.33
N GLY A 290 -12.12 -0.95 4.10
CA GLY A 290 -13.05 -1.39 3.07
C GLY A 290 -12.54 -2.64 2.35
N THR A 291 -13.47 -3.47 1.90
CA THR A 291 -13.19 -4.64 1.05
C THR A 291 -14.18 -4.71 -0.12
N GLY A 292 -13.87 -5.51 -1.13
CA GLY A 292 -14.69 -5.73 -2.32
C GLY A 292 -14.47 -4.73 -3.45
N LEU A 293 -13.44 -3.87 -3.36
CA LEU A 293 -13.04 -2.97 -4.44
C LEU A 293 -11.70 -3.42 -5.07
N PRO A 294 -11.61 -3.47 -6.41
CA PRO A 294 -10.35 -3.72 -7.09
C PRO A 294 -9.32 -2.65 -6.69
N THR A 295 -8.21 -3.11 -6.13
CA THR A 295 -7.16 -2.23 -5.59
C THR A 295 -5.81 -2.59 -6.18
N GLU A 296 -5.06 -1.59 -6.63
CA GLU A 296 -3.83 -1.79 -7.40
C GLU A 296 -2.74 -2.49 -6.58
N ARG A 297 -2.12 -3.52 -7.19
CA ARG A 297 -1.17 -4.41 -6.53
C ARG A 297 0.19 -4.51 -7.21
N SER A 298 0.20 -4.50 -8.53
CA SER A 298 1.40 -4.55 -9.36
C SER A 298 1.12 -4.00 -10.77
N TYR A 299 2.18 -3.72 -11.52
CA TYR A 299 2.11 -2.97 -12.77
C TYR A 299 2.93 -3.61 -13.89
N VAL A 300 2.38 -3.55 -15.11
CA VAL A 300 3.06 -3.88 -16.35
C VAL A 300 3.49 -2.57 -17.01
N TYR A 301 4.79 -2.44 -17.23
CA TYR A 301 5.45 -1.29 -17.81
C TYR A 301 5.98 -1.61 -19.21
N LYS A 302 6.16 -0.55 -19.99
CA LYS A 302 6.91 -0.55 -21.25
C LYS A 302 7.81 0.67 -21.31
N LEU A 303 8.79 0.61 -22.21
CA LEU A 303 9.58 1.77 -22.59
C LEU A 303 8.73 2.68 -23.49
N SER A 304 8.77 3.98 -23.20
CA SER A 304 8.15 4.98 -24.05
C SER A 304 8.91 5.12 -25.37
N SER A 305 8.20 5.09 -26.50
CA SER A 305 8.79 5.30 -27.82
C SER A 305 9.01 6.80 -28.07
N THR A 306 10.28 7.21 -28.15
CA THR A 306 10.79 8.49 -28.71
C THR A 306 10.46 9.81 -27.99
N ALA A 307 11.44 10.33 -27.23
CA ALA A 307 12.21 11.57 -27.46
C ALA A 307 13.06 11.85 -26.21
N GLU A 308 14.19 12.55 -26.36
CA GLU A 308 15.26 12.72 -25.36
C GLU A 308 14.84 13.48 -24.06
N CYS A 309 13.56 13.84 -23.94
CA CYS A 309 13.03 14.73 -22.89
C CYS A 309 11.66 14.31 -22.37
N HIS A 310 11.38 13.02 -22.31
CA HIS A 310 10.17 12.46 -21.70
C HIS A 310 10.52 11.44 -20.62
N ILE A 311 9.56 11.15 -19.75
CA ILE A 311 9.71 10.08 -18.77
C ILE A 311 9.82 8.75 -19.55
N PRO A 312 10.89 7.97 -19.34
CA PRO A 312 11.16 6.82 -20.21
C PRO A 312 10.28 5.61 -19.94
N PHE A 313 9.64 5.55 -18.77
CA PHE A 313 8.81 4.44 -18.33
C PHE A 313 7.34 4.82 -18.43
N GLN A 314 6.52 3.91 -18.96
CA GLN A 314 5.09 4.08 -19.07
C GLN A 314 4.35 2.80 -18.67
N ILE A 315 3.21 2.91 -17.99
CA ILE A 315 2.32 1.77 -17.77
C ILE A 315 1.78 1.32 -19.14
N ASP A 316 1.86 0.02 -19.42
CA ASP A 316 1.31 -0.54 -20.64
C ASP A 316 -0.20 -0.69 -20.54
N SER A 317 -0.93 0.36 -20.89
CA SER A 317 -2.40 0.39 -20.91
C SER A 317 -3.04 -0.65 -21.84
N SER A 318 -2.27 -1.21 -22.79
CA SER A 318 -2.75 -2.28 -23.68
C SER A 318 -2.77 -3.65 -23.00
N ALA A 319 -2.02 -3.83 -21.90
CA ALA A 319 -1.97 -5.08 -21.16
C ALA A 319 -3.26 -5.27 -20.34
N ASN A 320 -4.06 -6.26 -20.74
CA ASN A 320 -5.31 -6.65 -20.11
C ASN A 320 -5.42 -8.18 -20.07
N ASP A 321 -5.97 -8.72 -18.99
CA ASP A 321 -6.30 -10.13 -18.79
C ASP A 321 -7.30 -10.23 -17.62
N GLU A 322 -8.55 -10.60 -17.92
CA GLU A 322 -9.62 -10.68 -16.90
C GLU A 322 -9.39 -11.83 -15.89
N GLU A 323 -8.79 -12.95 -16.30
CA GLU A 323 -8.59 -14.11 -15.42
C GLU A 323 -7.60 -13.80 -14.30
N THR A 324 -6.58 -13.01 -14.62
CA THR A 324 -5.51 -12.58 -13.71
C THR A 324 -5.77 -11.22 -13.05
N CYS A 325 -6.93 -10.61 -13.28
CA CYS A 325 -7.29 -9.29 -12.75
C CYS A 325 -6.38 -8.15 -13.22
N LEU A 326 -5.83 -8.27 -14.43
CA LEU A 326 -5.03 -7.26 -15.11
C LEU A 326 -5.93 -6.36 -15.95
N LYS A 327 -5.95 -5.07 -15.64
CA LYS A 327 -6.69 -4.08 -16.43
C LYS A 327 -5.89 -2.80 -16.61
N GLY A 328 -5.63 -2.46 -17.87
CA GLY A 328 -4.89 -1.26 -18.26
C GLY A 328 -3.48 -1.22 -17.68
N GLY A 329 -2.77 -2.35 -17.70
CA GLY A 329 -1.41 -2.48 -17.17
C GLY A 329 -1.32 -2.53 -15.64
N ALA A 330 -2.43 -2.58 -14.91
CA ALA A 330 -2.43 -2.69 -13.45
C ALA A 330 -3.17 -3.96 -13.00
N TYR A 331 -2.47 -4.82 -12.27
CA TYR A 331 -3.05 -5.95 -11.55
C TYR A 331 -3.75 -5.45 -10.29
N SER A 332 -4.91 -6.01 -9.98
CA SER A 332 -5.72 -5.62 -8.81
C SER A 332 -6.01 -6.78 -7.88
N VAL A 333 -5.98 -6.52 -6.57
CA VAL A 333 -6.39 -7.42 -5.49
C VAL A 333 -7.55 -6.81 -4.68
N ASP A 334 -8.01 -7.51 -3.65
CA ASP A 334 -9.04 -7.01 -2.74
C ASP A 334 -8.51 -5.83 -1.90
N GLY A 335 -9.36 -4.82 -1.69
CA GLY A 335 -9.03 -3.61 -0.94
C GLY A 335 -10.17 -2.59 -0.97
N ASP A 336 -9.80 -1.34 -0.71
CA ASP A 336 -10.73 -0.19 -0.65
C ASP A 336 -10.61 0.74 -1.88
N GLY A 337 -9.94 0.31 -2.93
CA GLY A 337 -9.64 1.09 -4.14
C GLY A 337 -8.30 1.83 -4.09
N THR A 338 -7.68 1.96 -2.92
CA THR A 338 -6.38 2.62 -2.73
C THR A 338 -5.40 1.73 -1.95
N VAL A 339 -5.83 1.18 -0.82
CA VAL A 339 -5.02 0.37 0.10
C VAL A 339 -5.45 -1.09 -0.03
N PRO A 340 -4.53 -2.00 -0.42
CA PRO A 340 -4.86 -3.42 -0.48
C PRO A 340 -5.11 -3.95 0.94
N VAL A 341 -6.01 -4.93 1.07
CA VAL A 341 -6.35 -5.58 2.34
C VAL A 341 -5.10 -6.05 3.10
N LEU A 342 -4.09 -6.56 2.38
CA LEU A 342 -2.82 -6.95 2.97
C LEU A 342 -2.20 -5.80 3.79
N SER A 343 -2.10 -4.60 3.21
CA SER A 343 -1.50 -3.44 3.88
C SER A 343 -2.34 -2.91 5.03
N ALA A 344 -3.68 -2.93 4.90
CA ALA A 344 -4.58 -2.43 5.95
C ALA A 344 -4.76 -3.40 7.13
N GLY A 345 -4.73 -4.70 6.85
CA GLY A 345 -5.13 -5.74 7.78
C GLY A 345 -3.99 -6.51 8.44
N PHE A 346 -2.85 -6.70 7.76
CA PHE A 346 -1.82 -7.66 8.19
C PHE A 346 -1.32 -7.43 9.63
N MET A 347 -1.09 -6.16 10.00
CA MET A 347 -0.59 -5.84 11.34
C MET A 347 -1.56 -6.32 12.43
N CYS A 348 -2.85 -5.96 12.36
CA CYS A 348 -3.83 -6.42 13.36
C CYS A 348 -4.19 -7.90 13.24
N ALA A 349 -4.13 -8.47 12.03
CA ALA A 349 -4.48 -9.86 11.76
C ALA A 349 -3.42 -10.86 12.27
N LYS A 350 -2.13 -10.51 12.20
CA LYS A 350 -1.03 -11.40 12.57
C LYS A 350 0.06 -10.73 13.38
N ALA A 351 0.71 -9.69 12.87
CA ALA A 351 1.96 -9.18 13.48
C ALA A 351 1.78 -8.53 14.87
N TRP A 352 0.61 -7.95 15.15
CA TRP A 352 0.22 -7.42 16.46
C TRP A 352 -0.77 -8.31 17.19
N HIS A 353 -1.16 -9.45 16.62
CA HIS A 353 -2.16 -10.32 17.23
C HIS A 353 -1.56 -11.07 18.43
N GLY A 354 -2.11 -10.83 19.63
CA GLY A 354 -1.58 -11.40 20.86
C GLY A 354 -0.24 -10.78 21.28
N LYS A 355 0.62 -11.58 21.93
CA LYS A 355 1.97 -11.13 22.33
C LYS A 355 2.97 -11.55 21.26
N THR A 356 3.58 -10.57 20.62
CA THR A 356 4.62 -10.73 19.60
C THR A 356 5.75 -9.75 19.87
N LYS A 357 6.87 -9.84 19.15
CA LYS A 357 7.96 -8.86 19.18
C LYS A 357 7.49 -7.46 18.79
N PHE A 358 6.45 -7.35 17.95
CA PHE A 358 5.84 -6.07 17.58
C PHE A 358 4.78 -5.60 18.58
N ASN A 359 4.19 -6.49 19.39
CA ASN A 359 3.20 -6.19 20.42
C ASN A 359 3.58 -6.83 21.77
N PRO A 360 4.65 -6.35 22.44
CA PRO A 360 5.18 -7.00 23.64
C PRO A 360 4.22 -6.91 24.84
N SER A 361 3.41 -5.86 24.90
CA SER A 361 2.42 -5.66 25.97
C SER A 361 1.14 -6.49 25.77
N GLY A 362 0.93 -7.06 24.57
CA GLY A 362 -0.26 -7.83 24.25
C GLY A 362 -1.52 -6.97 24.16
N ILE A 363 -1.41 -5.76 23.63
CA ILE A 363 -2.55 -4.89 23.30
C ILE A 363 -3.55 -5.69 22.47
N ARG A 364 -4.83 -5.60 22.81
CA ARG A 364 -5.89 -6.27 22.04
C ARG A 364 -6.05 -5.60 20.68
N THR A 365 -5.96 -6.40 19.62
CA THR A 365 -6.15 -5.94 18.25
C THR A 365 -7.39 -6.55 17.62
N TYR A 366 -8.08 -5.75 16.81
CA TYR A 366 -9.27 -6.20 16.08
C TYR A 366 -9.24 -5.77 14.62
N VAL A 367 -9.66 -6.67 13.75
CA VAL A 367 -9.88 -6.42 12.32
C VAL A 367 -11.37 -6.28 12.09
N ARG A 368 -11.82 -5.14 11.55
CA ARG A 368 -13.20 -4.91 11.14
C ARG A 368 -13.25 -4.44 9.71
N GLU A 369 -13.69 -5.34 8.85
CA GLU A 369 -13.88 -5.09 7.44
C GLU A 369 -15.29 -4.60 7.14
N TYR A 370 -15.39 -3.70 6.17
CA TYR A 370 -16.66 -3.15 5.70
C TYR A 370 -16.76 -3.45 4.20
N ARG A 371 -17.71 -4.32 3.83
CA ARG A 371 -17.87 -4.74 2.44
C ARG A 371 -18.49 -3.62 1.63
N HIS A 372 -17.82 -3.24 0.53
CA HIS A 372 -18.34 -2.25 -0.41
C HIS A 372 -19.65 -2.76 -1.04
N SER A 373 -20.74 -2.02 -0.80
CA SER A 373 -22.03 -2.25 -1.42
C SER A 373 -22.53 -0.92 -1.99
N PRO A 374 -22.43 -0.68 -3.31
CA PRO A 374 -22.97 0.54 -3.89
C PRO A 374 -24.50 0.54 -3.77
N PRO A 375 -25.15 1.71 -3.58
CA PRO A 375 -26.60 1.80 -3.55
C PRO A 375 -27.20 1.29 -4.87
N THR A 376 -28.31 0.58 -4.76
CA THR A 376 -28.99 -0.04 -5.92
C THR A 376 -29.92 0.94 -6.64
N THR A 377 -30.27 2.07 -6.01
CA THR A 377 -31.11 3.11 -6.60
C THR A 377 -30.62 4.53 -6.31
N LEU A 378 -30.91 5.48 -7.22
CA LEU A 378 -30.55 6.91 -7.08
C LEU A 378 -31.22 7.58 -5.86
N LEU A 379 -32.33 7.02 -5.37
CA LEU A 379 -33.12 7.50 -4.23
C LEU A 379 -32.58 7.07 -2.86
N GLU A 380 -31.65 6.11 -2.78
CA GLU A 380 -31.02 5.67 -1.52
C GLU A 380 -30.04 6.71 -0.93
N GLY A 381 -29.90 7.88 -1.54
CA GLY A 381 -28.97 8.92 -1.13
C GLY A 381 -27.51 8.50 -1.37
N CYS A 382 -26.57 9.40 -1.05
CA CYS A 382 -25.13 9.11 -1.19
C CYS A 382 -24.70 7.91 -0.32
N GLY A 383 -24.54 6.74 -0.94
CA GLY A 383 -23.53 5.72 -0.61
C GLY A 383 -23.29 5.36 0.86
N THR A 384 -24.33 5.10 1.66
CA THR A 384 -24.23 4.76 3.10
C THR A 384 -23.41 3.50 3.41
N LEU A 385 -23.18 2.64 2.42
CA LEU A 385 -22.35 1.42 2.48
C LEU A 385 -21.14 1.47 1.52
N ASN A 386 -20.81 2.67 1.02
CA ASN A 386 -19.61 2.84 0.22
C ASN A 386 -18.37 2.66 1.12
N CYS A 387 -17.47 1.78 0.69
CA CYS A 387 -16.24 1.47 1.40
C CYS A 387 -14.99 1.85 0.57
N ALA A 388 -15.14 2.74 -0.41
CA ALA A 388 -13.99 3.34 -1.07
C ALA A 388 -13.13 4.11 -0.04
N HIS A 389 -11.83 4.18 -0.27
CA HIS A 389 -10.83 4.64 0.69
C HIS A 389 -11.18 5.93 1.47
N VAL A 390 -11.76 6.93 0.80
CA VAL A 390 -12.20 8.19 1.44
C VAL A 390 -13.65 8.11 1.91
N ASP A 391 -14.52 7.50 1.10
CA ASP A 391 -15.97 7.43 1.37
C ASP A 391 -16.31 6.52 2.56
N ILE A 392 -15.42 5.62 2.97
CA ILE A 392 -15.59 4.77 4.16
C ILE A 392 -15.87 5.57 5.43
N MET A 393 -15.40 6.82 5.52
CA MET A 393 -15.71 7.71 6.66
C MET A 393 -17.19 8.10 6.72
N ARG A 394 -17.92 7.98 5.61
CA ARG A 394 -19.37 8.22 5.52
C ARG A 394 -20.19 6.94 5.70
N ASN A 395 -19.52 5.80 5.84
CA ASN A 395 -20.19 4.51 5.99
C ASN A 395 -20.88 4.45 7.35
N PHE A 396 -22.17 4.15 7.34
CA PHE A 396 -22.99 4.14 8.55
C PHE A 396 -22.47 3.14 9.60
N ALA A 397 -22.09 1.93 9.17
CA ALA A 397 -21.59 0.91 10.08
C ALA A 397 -20.24 1.30 10.70
N VAL A 398 -19.38 2.01 9.96
CA VAL A 398 -18.11 2.56 10.48
C VAL A 398 -18.40 3.59 11.55
N ILE A 399 -19.29 4.53 11.26
CA ILE A 399 -19.68 5.60 12.19
C ILE A 399 -20.32 5.01 13.45
N GLU A 400 -21.20 4.03 13.30
CA GLU A 400 -21.82 3.31 14.42
C GLU A 400 -20.76 2.64 15.31
N ASP A 401 -19.86 1.83 14.73
CA ASP A 401 -18.80 1.15 15.49
C ASP A 401 -17.88 2.18 16.20
N VAL A 402 -17.52 3.28 15.53
CA VAL A 402 -16.72 4.38 16.13
C VAL A 402 -17.44 5.01 17.32
N ILE A 403 -18.73 5.34 17.19
CA ILE A 403 -19.52 5.95 18.26
C ILE A 403 -19.64 4.99 19.44
N ARG A 404 -19.85 3.69 19.20
CA ARG A 404 -19.91 2.68 20.27
C ARG A 404 -18.59 2.58 21.04
N ILE A 405 -17.44 2.59 20.33
CA ILE A 405 -16.11 2.63 20.97
C ILE A 405 -15.95 3.90 21.81
N ALA A 406 -16.30 5.05 21.25
CA ALA A 406 -16.24 6.35 21.95
C ALA A 406 -17.15 6.37 23.19
N ALA A 407 -18.30 5.69 23.15
CA ALA A 407 -19.26 5.63 24.24
C ALA A 407 -18.87 4.69 25.38
N GLY A 408 -17.91 3.78 25.18
CA GLY A 408 -17.55 2.83 26.25
C GLY A 408 -17.26 1.42 25.76
N ALA A 409 -17.82 1.00 24.62
CA ALA A 409 -17.73 -0.38 24.16
C ALA A 409 -16.26 -0.80 23.92
N SER A 410 -15.98 -2.03 24.32
CA SER A 410 -14.78 -2.80 23.99
C SER A 410 -14.92 -3.47 22.62
N GLY A 411 -13.81 -3.97 22.08
CA GLY A 411 -13.87 -4.74 20.83
C GLY A 411 -14.69 -6.02 20.94
N GLU A 412 -14.70 -6.67 22.10
CA GLU A 412 -15.53 -7.86 22.38
C GLU A 412 -17.04 -7.53 22.32
N GLU A 413 -17.46 -6.40 22.90
CA GLU A 413 -18.86 -5.95 22.86
C GLU A 413 -19.33 -5.54 21.46
N LEU A 414 -18.40 -5.20 20.56
CA LEU A 414 -18.68 -4.98 19.13
C LEU A 414 -18.78 -6.29 18.33
N GLY A 415 -18.59 -7.44 18.96
CA GLY A 415 -18.56 -8.76 18.32
C GLY A 415 -17.18 -9.20 17.83
N GLY A 416 -16.11 -8.53 18.27
CA GLY A 416 -14.73 -8.89 17.92
C GLY A 416 -14.36 -8.63 16.45
N ASN A 417 -13.61 -9.57 15.88
CA ASN A 417 -13.18 -9.52 14.48
C ASN A 417 -14.37 -9.71 13.52
N ARG A 418 -14.53 -8.80 12.56
CA ARG A 418 -15.47 -8.95 11.44
C ARG A 418 -14.67 -8.98 10.14
N VAL A 419 -14.53 -10.16 9.54
CA VAL A 419 -13.67 -10.39 8.37
C VAL A 419 -14.45 -11.06 7.25
N HIS A 420 -14.34 -10.50 6.05
CA HIS A 420 -14.93 -10.96 4.79
C HIS A 420 -13.87 -11.42 3.80
N SER A 421 -12.68 -10.83 3.84
CA SER A 421 -11.53 -11.16 3.01
C SER A 421 -10.83 -12.43 3.48
N ASN A 422 -9.81 -12.86 2.72
CA ASN A 422 -8.93 -13.96 3.11
C ASN A 422 -7.71 -13.50 3.92
N ILE A 423 -7.72 -12.32 4.56
CA ILE A 423 -6.56 -11.74 5.24
C ILE A 423 -5.87 -12.70 6.22
N PHE A 424 -6.61 -13.46 7.03
CA PHE A 424 -6.01 -14.44 7.95
C PHE A 424 -5.31 -15.59 7.20
N LYS A 425 -5.85 -16.04 6.07
CA LYS A 425 -5.21 -17.07 5.25
C LYS A 425 -3.96 -16.50 4.55
N TRP A 426 -4.04 -15.27 4.04
CA TRP A 426 -2.92 -14.58 3.42
C TRP A 426 -1.80 -14.30 4.43
N SER A 427 -2.14 -13.92 5.66
CA SER A 427 -1.16 -13.70 6.71
C SER A 427 -0.43 -14.99 7.09
N GLU A 428 -1.08 -16.16 7.05
CA GLU A 428 -0.38 -17.43 7.31
C GLU A 428 0.68 -17.78 6.27
N LYS A 429 0.50 -17.37 5.00
CA LYS A 429 1.52 -17.56 3.95
C LYS A 429 2.78 -16.71 4.17
N ILE A 430 2.68 -15.64 4.96
CA ILE A 430 3.80 -14.75 5.25
C ILE A 430 4.66 -15.36 6.35
N ASN A 431 5.87 -15.76 6.00
CA ASN A 431 6.87 -16.28 6.91
C ASN A 431 7.62 -15.14 7.62
N LEU A 432 6.94 -14.49 8.56
CA LEU A 432 7.50 -13.47 9.43
C LEU A 432 7.69 -14.06 10.84
N GLN A 433 8.91 -14.01 11.36
CA GLN A 433 9.19 -14.38 12.75
C GLN A 433 8.56 -13.36 13.69
N LEU A 434 7.68 -13.81 14.59
CA LEU A 434 6.91 -12.99 15.53
C LEU A 434 7.46 -13.05 16.95
#